data_AF-D2BJQ9-F1
#
_entry.id   AF-D2BJQ9-F1
#
_cell.length_a   1.000
_cell.length_b   1.000
_cell.length_c   1.000
_cell.angle_alpha   90.00
_cell.angle_beta   90.00
_cell.angle_gamma   90.00
#
_symmetry.space_group_name_H-M   'P 1'
#
loop_
_entity.id
_entity.type
_entity.pdbx_description
1 polymer ?
#
loop_
_entity_poly.entity_id
_entity_poly.type
_entity_poly.pdbx_seq_one_letter_code
_entity_poly.pdbx_strand_id
1 'polypeptide(L)' 'MPCFESDGSLSASGRQTLKAIKEHPGTPEEIAPFAGLPLYRVRSGVRSLTEAGLAEEKEGKYNLTPKGSKLLS' A
#
# COMPACT_ATOMS: atom_id res chain seq x y z
N MET A 1 -10.68 -1.22 -9.63
CA MET A 1 -9.25 -1.57 -9.68
C MET A 1 -8.89 -2.19 -8.35
N PRO A 2 -8.58 -3.48 -8.33
CA PRO A 2 -7.89 -4.08 -7.20
C PRO A 2 -6.49 -3.46 -7.09
N CYS A 3 -5.81 -3.61 -5.96
CA CYS A 3 -4.38 -3.27 -5.87
C CYS A 3 -3.50 -4.15 -6.76
N PHE A 4 -4.08 -5.19 -7.35
CA PHE A 4 -3.47 -6.12 -8.27
C PHE A 4 -4.25 -6.16 -9.59
N GLU A 5 -3.53 -6.31 -10.68
CA GLU A 5 -4.07 -6.62 -12.01
C GLU A 5 -4.39 -8.12 -12.10
N SER A 6 -5.10 -8.54 -13.15
CA SER A 6 -5.50 -9.94 -13.35
C SER A 6 -4.32 -10.91 -13.49
N ASP A 7 -3.14 -10.41 -13.83
CA ASP A 7 -1.88 -11.17 -13.94
C ASP A 7 -1.08 -11.23 -12.63
N GLY A 8 -1.60 -10.64 -11.54
CA GLY A 8 -0.95 -10.59 -10.23
C GLY A 8 0.06 -9.46 -10.06
N SER A 9 0.32 -8.65 -11.10
CA SER A 9 1.14 -7.44 -10.97
C SER A 9 0.40 -6.35 -10.19
N LEU A 10 1.12 -5.39 -9.60
CA LEU A 10 0.45 -4.26 -8.93
C LEU A 10 -0.28 -3.39 -9.97
N SER A 11 -1.47 -2.92 -9.59
CA SER A 11 -2.13 -1.85 -10.34
C SER A 11 -1.46 -0.50 -10.10
N ALA A 12 -1.81 0.52 -10.88
CA ALA A 12 -1.34 1.89 -10.66
C ALA A 12 -1.65 2.36 -9.21
N SER A 13 -2.88 2.13 -8.75
CA SER A 13 -3.28 2.47 -7.38
C SER A 13 -2.58 1.63 -6.32
N GLY A 14 -2.27 0.35 -6.61
CA GLY A 14 -1.47 -0.50 -5.72
C GLY A 14 -0.04 0.02 -5.57
N ARG A 15 0.60 0.38 -6.68
CA ARG A 15 1.94 1.01 -6.68
C ARG A 15 1.97 2.33 -5.94
N GLN A 16 0.99 3.21 -6.16
CA GLN A 16 0.90 4.50 -5.46
C GLN A 16 0.77 4.32 -3.95
N THR A 17 -0.11 3.41 -3.51
CA THR A 17 -0.31 3.11 -2.08
C THR A 17 0.94 2.51 -1.47
N LEU A 18 1.56 1.53 -2.13
CA LEU A 18 2.79 0.88 -1.64
C LEU A 18 3.96 1.87 -1.55
N LYS A 19 4.11 2.76 -2.53
CA LYS A 19 5.11 3.83 -2.51
C LYS A 19 4.86 4.83 -1.38
N ALA A 20 3.60 5.22 -1.15
CA ALA A 20 3.25 6.11 -0.06
C ALA A 20 3.55 5.49 1.31
N ILE A 21 3.30 4.19 1.51
CA ILE A 21 3.70 3.47 2.73
C ILE A 21 5.23 3.47 2.91
N LYS A 22 6.00 3.35 1.82
CA LYS A 22 7.47 3.38 1.85
C LYS A 22 8.01 4.73 2.33
N GLU A 23 7.48 5.81 1.78
CA GLU A 23 7.95 7.18 2.04
C GLU A 23 7.36 7.75 3.33
N HIS A 24 6.12 7.38 3.66
CA HIS A 24 5.33 7.91 4.77
C HIS A 24 4.54 6.78 5.47
N PRO A 25 5.23 5.89 6.21
CA PRO A 25 4.54 4.84 6.98
C PRO A 25 3.64 5.46 8.05
N GLY A 26 2.43 4.93 8.20
CA GLY A 26 1.42 5.53 9.05
C GLY A 26 0.05 4.89 8.93
N THR A 27 -0.94 5.54 9.51
CA THR A 27 -2.36 5.18 9.36
C THR A 27 -2.84 5.42 7.91
N PRO A 28 -3.94 4.80 7.47
CA PRO A 28 -4.51 5.08 6.15
C PRO A 28 -4.80 6.58 5.90
N GLU A 29 -5.20 7.29 6.95
CA GLU A 29 -5.45 8.73 6.96
C GLU A 29 -4.18 9.54 6.70
N GLU A 30 -3.07 9.15 7.33
CA GLU A 30 -1.76 9.77 7.12
C GLU A 30 -1.17 9.43 5.75
N ILE A 31 -1.39 8.22 5.24
CA ILE A 31 -0.86 7.74 3.94
C ILE A 31 -1.59 8.38 2.76
N ALA A 32 -2.90 8.59 2.86
CA ALA A 32 -3.74 9.05 1.76
C ALA A 32 -3.26 10.33 1.04
N PRO A 33 -2.85 11.42 1.72
CA PRO A 33 -2.35 12.61 1.05
C PRO A 33 -1.09 12.33 0.22
N PHE A 34 -0.20 11.43 0.68
CA PHE A 34 1.03 11.08 -0.04
C PHE A 34 0.80 10.11 -1.19
N ALA A 35 -0.21 9.24 -1.08
CA ALA A 35 -0.62 8.36 -2.16
C ALA A 35 -1.30 9.13 -3.32
N GLY A 36 -1.83 10.33 -3.06
CA GLY A 36 -2.65 11.07 -4.01
C GLY A 36 -3.95 10.34 -4.36
N LEU A 37 -4.46 9.53 -3.42
CA LEU A 37 -5.64 8.68 -3.59
C LEU A 37 -6.68 8.99 -2.51
N PRO A 38 -7.98 8.84 -2.82
CA PRO A 38 -9.02 8.94 -1.81
C PRO A 38 -8.82 7.93 -0.67
N LEU A 39 -9.14 8.33 0.57
CA LEU A 39 -8.95 7.51 1.78
C LEU A 39 -9.54 6.10 1.66
N TYR A 40 -10.74 5.96 1.09
CA TYR A 40 -11.37 4.64 0.93
C TYR A 40 -10.54 3.70 0.03
N ARG A 41 -9.83 4.25 -0.97
CA ARG A 41 -8.92 3.46 -1.82
C ARG A 41 -7.67 3.06 -1.06
N VAL A 42 -7.12 3.98 -0.27
CA VAL A 42 -5.93 3.73 0.56
C VAL A 42 -6.24 2.65 1.59
N ARG A 43 -7.39 2.72 2.28
CA ARG A 43 -7.88 1.68 3.20
C ARG A 43 -8.04 0.32 2.53
N SER A 44 -8.65 0.28 1.34
CA SER A 44 -8.73 -0.97 0.57
C SER A 44 -7.34 -1.47 0.18
N GLY A 45 -6.44 -0.55 -0.16
CA GLY A 45 -5.13 -0.90 -0.68
C GLY A 45 -4.17 -1.40 0.38
N VAL A 46 -4.09 -0.75 1.55
CA VAL A 46 -3.28 -1.23 2.67
C VAL A 46 -3.69 -2.65 3.06
N ARG A 47 -5.01 -2.93 3.09
CA ARG A 47 -5.52 -4.28 3.37
C ARG A 47 -5.04 -5.30 2.34
N SER A 48 -5.23 -5.04 1.05
CA SER A 48 -4.80 -5.97 0.00
C SER A 48 -3.28 -6.15 -0.05
N LEU A 49 -2.51 -5.09 0.21
CA LEU A 49 -1.05 -5.15 0.27
C LEU A 49 -0.57 -5.93 1.50
N THR A 50 -1.26 -5.83 2.63
CA THR A 50 -1.01 -6.64 3.83
C THR A 50 -1.36 -8.10 3.62
N GLU A 51 -2.50 -8.41 3.01
CA GLU A 51 -2.89 -9.78 2.64
C GLU A 51 -1.86 -10.42 1.68
N ALA A 52 -1.24 -9.64 0.80
CA ALA A 52 -0.16 -10.08 -0.09
C ALA A 52 1.24 -10.15 0.57
N GLY A 53 1.37 -9.73 1.83
CA GLY A 53 2.62 -9.66 2.58
C GLY A 53 3.59 -8.58 2.08
N LEU A 54 3.10 -7.57 1.36
CA LEU A 54 3.90 -6.43 0.85
C LEU A 54 3.94 -5.27 1.86
N ALA A 55 2.93 -5.17 2.71
CA ALA A 55 2.87 -4.26 3.85
C ALA A 55 2.54 -5.04 5.11
N GLU A 56 2.81 -4.46 6.28
CA GLU A 56 2.44 -5.02 7.57
C GLU A 56 1.82 -3.92 8.45
N GLU A 57 0.81 -4.29 9.23
CA GLU A 57 0.22 -3.40 10.23
C GLU A 57 0.91 -3.63 11.57
N LYS A 58 1.41 -2.55 12.18
CA LYS A 58 1.99 -2.52 13.52
C LYS A 58 1.38 -1.34 14.27
N GLU A 59 0.67 -1.63 15.36
CA GLU A 59 0.05 -0.60 16.22
C GLU A 59 -0.87 0.36 15.45
N GLY A 60 -1.64 -0.16 14.49
CA GLY A 60 -2.55 0.63 13.65
C GLY A 60 -1.86 1.43 12.54
N LYS A 61 -0.54 1.30 12.38
CA LYS A 61 0.25 1.93 11.31
C LYS A 61 0.76 0.90 10.33
N TYR A 62 0.71 1.24 9.05
CA TYR A 62 1.20 0.40 7.98
C TYR A 62 2.65 0.72 7.65
N ASN A 63 3.46 -0.33 7.60
CA ASN A 63 4.87 -0.29 7.25
C ASN A 63 5.15 -1.20 6.06
N LEU A 64 6.20 -0.90 5.31
CA LEU A 64 6.61 -1.71 4.17
C LEU A 64 7.37 -2.95 4.63
N THR A 65 7.04 -4.12 4.09
CA THR A 65 7.82 -5.33 4.35
C THR A 65 9.05 -5.39 3.45
N PRO A 66 10.06 -6.22 3.76
CA PRO A 66 11.18 -6.47 2.84
C PRO A 66 10.72 -6.96 1.45
N LYS A 67 9.61 -7.71 1.39
CA LYS A 67 8.99 -8.17 0.14
C LYS A 67 8.42 -6.98 -0.65
N GLY A 68 7.73 -6.06 0.02
CA GLY A 68 7.22 -4.82 -0.58
C GLY A 68 8.33 -3.91 -1.11
N SER A 69 9.43 -3.76 -0.36
CA SER A 69 10.59 -2.95 -0.77
C SER A 69 11.19 -3.40 -2.10
N LYS A 70 11.34 -4.71 -2.30
CA LYS A 70 11.89 -5.29 -3.53
C LYS A 70 11.01 -5.04 -4.75
N LEU A 71 9.70 -4.91 -4.54
CA LEU A 71 8.73 -4.73 -5.61
C LEU A 71 8.68 -3.27 -6.12
N LEU A 72 9.25 -2.33 -5.36
CA LEU A 72 9.45 -0.92 -5.71
C LEU A 72 10.89 -0.59 -6.13
N SER A 73 11.74 -1.61 -6.31
CA SER A 73 13.15 -1.45 -6.72
C SER A 73 13.30 -1.46 -8.24
#